data_AF-A0A8T4EDY1-F1
#
_entry.id   AF-A0A8T4EDY1-F1
#
_cell.length_a   1.000
_cell.length_b   1.000
_cell.length_c   1.000
_cell.angle_alpha   90.00
_cell.angle_beta   90.00
_cell.angle_gamma   90.00
#
_symmetry.space_group_name_H-M   'P 1'
#
loop_
_entity.id
_entity.type
_entity.pdbx_description
1 polymer ?
#
loop_
_entity_poly.entity_id
_entity_poly.type
_entity_poly.pdbx_seq_one_letter_code
_entity_poly.pdbx_strand_id
1 'polypeptide(L)'
;MIRRKISSFPIILILFSLTFISVSIPSCSANYANWGIMVNGTSFNNGSHISMPFADVQINITRTASVVYTALTSEFHITTNTTQNATLAFVYPSPIPDRLLYEENSSMQIYGNGSLYNYTVYEYDDFADDGFSDNFMIDYPFVQPWTSFAVFDIELTANTTMILSTISNTDYLANMDKFEYHYIVGSARTFEGHTIEHIHFHVVEQVPFSSSHFYPNESLSIVKDGIVSDALWDLNITEFSFDIVGFDAEYQDQLLIFIQTISVSGFVIFIIFIIYQFGYKKSKSTG
;
A
#
# COMPACT_ATOMS: atom_id res chain seq x y z
N MET A 1 69.22 1.58 7.11
CA MET A 1 68.57 1.83 8.42
C MET A 1 67.49 2.89 8.22
N ILE A 2 66.35 2.73 8.89
CA ILE A 2 65.07 3.48 8.77
C ILE A 2 64.08 2.92 7.74
N ARG A 3 63.23 2.02 8.26
CA ARG A 3 61.92 1.60 7.75
C ARG A 3 60.89 2.72 7.95
N ARG A 4 60.00 2.95 6.98
CA ARG A 4 58.62 3.43 7.20
C ARG A 4 57.71 2.70 6.20
N LYS A 5 57.08 1.63 6.66
CA LYS A 5 55.67 1.55 7.10
C LYS A 5 54.69 1.58 5.92
N ILE A 6 54.36 0.37 5.50
CA ILE A 6 53.15 -0.06 4.81
C ILE A 6 51.94 0.56 5.50
N SER A 7 51.06 1.20 4.73
CA SER A 7 49.66 1.41 5.09
C SER A 7 48.82 0.92 3.93
N SER A 8 48.69 -0.40 3.87
CA SER A 8 47.65 -1.12 3.15
C SER A 8 46.30 -0.74 3.75
N PHE A 9 45.58 0.16 3.09
CA PHE A 9 44.13 0.29 3.26
C PHE A 9 43.47 -0.80 2.41
N PRO A 10 42.79 -1.80 3.00
CA PRO A 10 41.95 -2.69 2.22
C PRO A 10 40.72 -1.90 1.75
N ILE A 11 40.59 -1.75 0.44
CA ILE A 11 39.31 -1.44 -0.20
C ILE A 11 38.43 -2.67 0.06
N ILE A 12 37.61 -2.59 1.11
CA ILE A 12 36.53 -3.55 1.32
C ILE A 12 35.44 -3.17 0.32
N LEU A 13 35.53 -3.76 -0.87
CA LEU A 13 34.45 -3.77 -1.85
C LEU A 13 33.38 -4.71 -1.28
N ILE A 14 32.41 -4.16 -0.55
CA ILE A 14 31.19 -4.88 -0.19
C ILE A 14 30.38 -5.01 -1.48
N LEU A 15 30.56 -6.12 -2.19
CA LEU A 15 29.58 -6.60 -3.16
C LEU A 15 28.32 -6.97 -2.37
N PHE A 16 27.39 -6.02 -2.24
CA PHE A 16 26.00 -6.35 -2.01
C PHE A 16 25.47 -6.98 -3.30
N SER A 17 25.67 -8.29 -3.41
CA SER A 17 24.96 -9.14 -4.34
C SER A 17 23.48 -9.08 -3.96
N LEU A 18 22.73 -8.14 -4.55
CA LEU A 18 21.28 -8.24 -4.68
C LEU A 18 21.00 -9.48 -5.52
N THR A 19 20.90 -10.63 -4.85
CA THR A 19 20.14 -11.75 -5.38
C THR A 19 18.70 -11.31 -5.39
N PHE A 20 18.29 -10.67 -6.49
CA PHE A 20 16.90 -10.75 -6.92
C PHE A 20 16.62 -12.24 -7.11
N ILE A 21 16.02 -12.85 -6.09
CA ILE A 21 15.27 -14.08 -6.29
C ILE A 21 14.11 -13.63 -7.18
N SER A 22 14.31 -13.70 -8.50
CA SER A 22 13.22 -13.72 -9.43
C SER A 22 12.43 -14.98 -9.08
N VAL A 23 11.43 -14.83 -8.20
CA VAL A 23 10.43 -15.85 -7.99
C VAL A 23 9.81 -16.03 -9.36
N SER A 24 10.18 -17.11 -10.04
CA SER A 24 9.52 -17.51 -11.27
C SER A 24 8.05 -17.64 -10.93
N ILE A 25 7.24 -16.71 -11.43
CA ILE A 25 5.79 -16.75 -11.27
C ILE A 25 5.36 -18.12 -11.79
N PRO A 26 4.88 -19.04 -10.95
CA PRO A 26 4.41 -20.32 -11.43
C PRO A 26 3.29 -20.03 -12.43
N SER A 27 3.50 -20.38 -13.70
CA SER A 27 2.47 -20.24 -14.72
C SER A 27 1.45 -21.37 -14.50
N CYS A 28 0.49 -21.17 -13.62
CA CYS A 28 -0.69 -22.02 -13.54
C CYS A 28 -1.68 -21.55 -14.62
N SER A 29 -2.29 -22.50 -15.35
CA SER A 29 -3.36 -22.20 -16.32
C SER A 29 -4.52 -21.50 -15.63
N ALA A 30 -4.87 -20.28 -16.03
CA ALA A 30 -5.95 -19.49 -15.42
C ALA A 30 -7.21 -20.36 -15.27
N ASN A 31 -7.69 -20.51 -14.03
CA ASN A 31 -9.05 -21.00 -13.82
C ASN A 31 -9.96 -19.83 -14.14
N TYR A 32 -10.71 -19.92 -15.24
CA TYR A 32 -11.73 -18.92 -15.53
C TYR A 32 -12.78 -18.99 -14.42
N ALA A 33 -12.78 -17.98 -13.54
CA ALA A 33 -13.82 -17.83 -12.55
C ALA A 33 -15.17 -17.81 -13.27
N ASN A 34 -16.04 -18.77 -12.97
CA ASN A 34 -17.33 -18.91 -13.66
C ASN A 34 -18.42 -18.17 -12.88
N TRP A 35 -18.53 -16.87 -13.13
CA TRP A 35 -19.52 -16.00 -12.48
C TRP A 35 -20.95 -16.18 -12.96
N GLY A 36 -21.20 -16.92 -14.05
CA GLY A 36 -22.53 -17.15 -14.61
C GLY A 36 -23.46 -18.06 -13.79
N ILE A 37 -23.07 -18.45 -12.57
CA ILE A 37 -23.82 -19.36 -11.68
C ILE A 37 -24.11 -18.66 -10.33
N MET A 38 -24.58 -17.40 -10.39
CA MET A 38 -25.07 -16.68 -9.20
C MET A 38 -26.45 -17.21 -8.82
N VAL A 39 -26.53 -18.03 -7.78
CA VAL A 39 -27.82 -18.51 -7.23
C VAL A 39 -27.96 -18.16 -5.74
N ASN A 40 -26.85 -17.96 -5.01
CA ASN A 40 -26.80 -17.59 -3.59
C ASN A 40 -25.50 -16.81 -3.30
N GLY A 41 -25.47 -15.88 -2.32
CA GLY A 41 -24.24 -15.20 -1.87
C GLY A 41 -24.32 -13.66 -1.86
N THR A 42 -23.17 -13.00 -1.67
CA THR A 42 -22.99 -11.55 -1.70
C THR A 42 -22.09 -11.11 -2.87
N SER A 43 -21.86 -9.81 -2.96
CA SER A 43 -21.06 -9.18 -4.01
C SER A 43 -19.55 -9.42 -3.88
N PHE A 44 -19.07 -10.08 -2.82
CA PHE A 44 -17.64 -10.46 -2.69
C PHE A 44 -17.44 -11.97 -2.53
N ASN A 45 -18.52 -12.73 -2.36
CA ASN A 45 -18.50 -14.18 -2.30
C ASN A 45 -19.84 -14.78 -2.73
N ASN A 46 -19.86 -15.77 -3.63
CA ASN A 46 -21.10 -16.44 -4.06
C ASN A 46 -21.44 -17.71 -3.23
N GLY A 47 -20.78 -17.90 -2.09
CA GLY A 47 -21.04 -19.06 -1.25
C GLY A 47 -22.16 -18.80 -0.25
N SER A 48 -22.74 -19.89 0.23
CA SER A 48 -23.70 -19.86 1.34
C SER A 48 -22.97 -20.01 2.67
N HIS A 49 -23.33 -19.22 3.69
CA HIS A 49 -22.75 -19.38 5.03
C HIS A 49 -21.22 -19.32 5.07
N ILE A 50 -20.62 -18.43 4.28
CA ILE A 50 -19.19 -18.15 4.36
C ILE A 50 -19.00 -17.05 5.41
N SER A 51 -18.15 -17.31 6.39
CA SER A 51 -17.71 -16.34 7.39
C SER A 51 -16.22 -16.05 7.26
N MET A 52 -15.83 -14.84 7.64
CA MET A 52 -14.43 -14.42 7.74
C MET A 52 -14.19 -13.95 9.19
N PRO A 53 -14.00 -14.85 10.16
CA PRO A 53 -13.84 -14.47 11.56
C PRO A 53 -12.62 -13.60 11.85
N PHE A 54 -11.58 -13.68 11.01
CA PHE A 54 -10.30 -13.03 11.25
C PHE A 54 -9.62 -12.60 9.95
N ALA A 55 -9.01 -11.42 9.98
CA ALA A 55 -8.03 -10.98 9.00
C ALA A 55 -6.82 -10.32 9.66
N ASP A 56 -5.65 -10.49 9.06
CA ASP A 56 -4.41 -9.78 9.41
C ASP A 56 -3.83 -9.17 8.15
N VAL A 57 -3.56 -7.87 8.17
CA VAL A 57 -3.22 -7.08 6.99
C VAL A 57 -2.03 -6.20 7.32
N GLN A 58 -0.94 -6.39 6.59
CA GLN A 58 0.24 -5.55 6.67
C GLN A 58 0.44 -4.82 5.34
N ILE A 59 0.55 -3.50 5.42
CA ILE A 59 0.73 -2.59 4.30
C ILE A 59 2.05 -1.85 4.53
N ASN A 60 3.01 -2.10 3.66
CA ASN A 60 4.31 -1.45 3.68
C ASN A 60 4.36 -0.38 2.59
N ILE A 61 4.63 0.86 2.97
CA ILE A 61 4.77 2.00 2.04
C ILE A 61 6.17 2.57 2.21
N THR A 62 6.97 2.58 1.14
CA THR A 62 8.33 3.15 1.16
C THR A 62 8.45 4.28 0.14
N ARG A 63 8.63 5.50 0.64
CA ARG A 63 8.88 6.68 -0.17
C ARG A 63 10.38 6.88 -0.36
N THR A 64 10.85 6.77 -1.61
CA THR A 64 12.25 7.06 -1.99
C THR A 64 12.39 8.48 -2.52
N ALA A 65 13.33 8.79 -3.43
CA ALA A 65 13.38 10.08 -4.12
C ALA A 65 12.46 10.11 -5.36
N SER A 66 12.41 9.02 -6.12
CA SER A 66 11.75 8.94 -7.44
C SER A 66 10.52 8.04 -7.47
N VAL A 67 10.34 7.16 -6.49
CA VAL A 67 9.26 6.16 -6.45
C VAL A 67 8.66 6.07 -5.04
N VAL A 68 7.37 5.73 -4.95
CA VAL A 68 6.72 5.15 -3.77
C VAL A 68 6.44 3.69 -4.06
N TYR A 69 7.02 2.82 -3.25
CA TYR A 69 6.78 1.38 -3.27
C TYR A 69 5.66 1.06 -2.30
N THR A 70 4.68 0.29 -2.73
CA THR A 70 3.63 -0.24 -1.85
C THR A 70 3.62 -1.75 -1.95
N ALA A 71 3.52 -2.41 -0.80
CA ALA A 71 3.37 -3.85 -0.71
C ALA A 71 2.30 -4.16 0.34
N LEU A 72 1.29 -4.92 -0.03
CA LEU A 72 0.28 -5.44 0.89
C LEU A 72 0.49 -6.94 1.02
N THR A 73 0.52 -7.40 2.26
CA THR A 73 0.45 -8.81 2.62
C THR A 73 -0.72 -9.00 3.55
N SER A 74 -1.63 -9.90 3.23
CA SER A 74 -2.76 -10.19 4.10
C SER A 74 -2.97 -11.68 4.31
N GLU A 75 -3.68 -12.01 5.38
CA GLU A 75 -4.16 -13.33 5.72
C GLU A 75 -5.64 -13.23 6.14
N PHE A 76 -6.51 -13.99 5.50
CA PHE A 76 -7.94 -14.06 5.77
C PHE A 76 -8.31 -15.48 6.16
N HIS A 77 -8.97 -15.63 7.30
CA HIS A 77 -9.43 -16.93 7.78
C HIS A 77 -10.87 -17.09 7.34
N ILE A 78 -11.10 -17.95 6.35
CA ILE A 78 -12.42 -18.21 5.79
C ILE A 78 -12.95 -19.53 6.33
N THR A 79 -14.18 -19.54 6.83
CA THR A 79 -14.85 -20.76 7.28
C THR A 79 -16.26 -20.87 6.70
N THR A 80 -16.79 -22.07 6.66
CA THR A 80 -18.18 -22.32 6.27
C THR A 80 -18.70 -23.56 6.97
N ASN A 81 -20.02 -23.69 7.13
CA ASN A 81 -20.67 -24.86 7.69
C ASN A 81 -21.04 -25.92 6.63
N THR A 82 -20.88 -25.62 5.34
CA THR A 82 -21.20 -26.50 4.20
C THR A 82 -20.01 -26.66 3.27
N THR A 83 -19.80 -27.88 2.77
CA THR A 83 -18.77 -28.10 1.73
C THR A 83 -19.33 -27.60 0.41
N GLN A 84 -18.62 -26.66 -0.22
CA GLN A 84 -19.08 -25.99 -1.43
C GLN A 84 -17.92 -25.45 -2.24
N ASN A 85 -18.14 -25.32 -3.55
CA ASN A 85 -17.33 -24.43 -4.37
C ASN A 85 -17.91 -23.02 -4.24
N ALA A 86 -17.03 -22.05 -4.06
CA ALA A 86 -17.39 -20.65 -4.03
C ALA A 86 -16.42 -19.87 -4.92
N THR A 87 -16.81 -18.66 -5.25
CA THR A 87 -16.02 -17.70 -5.99
C THR A 87 -15.91 -16.46 -5.12
N LEU A 88 -14.68 -15.98 -4.94
CA LEU A 88 -14.37 -14.78 -4.17
C LEU A 88 -13.86 -13.68 -5.09
N ALA A 89 -14.11 -12.45 -4.69
CA ALA A 89 -13.58 -11.25 -5.33
C ALA A 89 -12.82 -10.42 -4.31
N PHE A 90 -11.53 -10.18 -4.57
CA PHE A 90 -10.71 -9.25 -3.81
C PHE A 90 -10.40 -8.02 -4.65
N VAL A 91 -10.23 -6.88 -4.01
CA VAL A 91 -9.80 -5.66 -4.72
C VAL A 91 -8.40 -5.91 -5.30
N TYR A 92 -8.28 -5.72 -6.62
CA TYR A 92 -7.00 -5.75 -7.31
C TYR A 92 -6.33 -4.38 -7.16
N PRO A 93 -5.02 -4.33 -6.86
CA PRO A 93 -4.30 -3.07 -6.82
C PRO A 93 -4.38 -2.35 -8.17
N SER A 94 -5.02 -1.18 -8.20
CA SER A 94 -5.20 -0.36 -9.41
C SER A 94 -5.07 1.12 -9.07
N PRO A 95 -4.46 1.96 -9.94
CA PRO A 95 -4.34 3.38 -9.73
C PRO A 95 -5.68 4.12 -9.94
N ILE A 96 -5.77 5.32 -9.36
CA ILE A 96 -6.90 6.23 -9.61
C ILE A 96 -6.73 6.86 -11.00
N PRO A 97 -7.68 6.70 -11.95
CA PRO A 97 -7.54 7.10 -13.35
C PRO A 97 -7.28 8.60 -13.57
N ASP A 98 -7.78 9.47 -12.71
CA ASP A 98 -7.58 10.92 -12.88
C ASP A 98 -6.15 11.40 -12.55
N ARG A 99 -5.25 10.49 -12.18
CA ARG A 99 -3.84 10.77 -11.89
C ARG A 99 -2.87 10.09 -12.87
N LEU A 100 -3.35 9.63 -14.03
CA LEU A 100 -2.60 8.87 -15.07
C LEU A 100 -1.33 9.59 -15.60
N LEU A 101 -0.22 9.47 -14.88
CA LEU A 101 1.14 9.77 -15.35
C LEU A 101 2.14 8.63 -15.11
N TYR A 102 1.69 7.38 -14.91
CA TYR A 102 2.53 6.35 -14.32
C TYR A 102 2.66 5.08 -15.17
N GLU A 103 3.90 4.66 -15.43
CA GLU A 103 4.22 3.28 -15.82
C GLU A 103 3.99 2.39 -14.59
N GLU A 104 3.01 1.49 -14.70
CA GLU A 104 2.57 0.64 -13.61
C GLU A 104 3.13 -0.77 -13.75
N ASN A 105 3.70 -1.28 -12.67
CA ASN A 105 3.90 -2.70 -12.47
C ASN A 105 3.13 -3.10 -11.20
N SER A 106 1.81 -3.27 -11.31
CA SER A 106 1.03 -3.90 -10.26
C SER A 106 1.09 -5.41 -10.41
N SER A 107 1.14 -6.09 -9.27
CA SER A 107 1.07 -7.53 -9.22
C SER A 107 0.27 -7.96 -8.01
N MET A 108 -0.44 -9.08 -8.14
CA MET A 108 -1.12 -9.73 -7.04
C MET A 108 -0.89 -11.24 -7.14
N GLN A 109 -0.76 -11.87 -5.99
CA GLN A 109 -0.72 -13.31 -5.83
C GLN A 109 -1.68 -13.68 -4.71
N ILE A 110 -2.43 -14.76 -4.94
CA ILE A 110 -3.43 -15.26 -3.99
C ILE A 110 -3.04 -16.69 -3.66
N TYR A 111 -2.96 -17.00 -2.37
CA TYR A 111 -2.64 -18.33 -1.87
C TYR A 111 -3.77 -18.84 -1.00
N GLY A 112 -4.16 -20.10 -1.14
CA GLY A 112 -5.09 -20.77 -0.22
C GLY A 112 -4.40 -21.99 0.38
N ASN A 113 -4.29 -22.01 1.71
CA ASN A 113 -3.54 -23.03 2.45
C ASN A 113 -2.12 -23.26 1.87
N GLY A 114 -1.47 -22.17 1.43
CA GLY A 114 -0.13 -22.17 0.84
C GLY A 114 -0.05 -22.55 -0.65
N SER A 115 -1.17 -22.88 -1.30
CA SER A 115 -1.20 -23.18 -2.74
C SER A 115 -1.58 -21.94 -3.54
N LEU A 116 -0.89 -21.66 -4.65
CA LEU A 116 -1.17 -20.50 -5.51
C LEU A 116 -2.50 -20.69 -6.26
N TYR A 117 -3.36 -19.67 -6.19
CA TYR A 117 -4.62 -19.56 -6.91
C TYR A 117 -4.45 -18.65 -8.12
N ASN A 118 -5.11 -19.04 -9.20
CA ASN A 118 -5.31 -18.18 -10.34
C ASN A 118 -6.55 -17.33 -10.16
N TYR A 119 -6.51 -16.13 -10.72
CA TYR A 119 -7.62 -15.20 -10.75
C TYR A 119 -7.72 -14.55 -12.12
N THR A 120 -8.92 -14.06 -12.42
CA THR A 120 -9.20 -13.17 -13.55
C THR A 120 -9.40 -11.76 -12.98
N VAL A 121 -8.84 -10.75 -13.65
CA VAL A 121 -9.10 -9.35 -13.28
C VAL A 121 -10.37 -8.89 -13.99
N TYR A 122 -11.32 -8.39 -13.23
CA TYR A 122 -12.54 -7.74 -13.72
C TYR A 122 -12.46 -6.24 -13.42
N GLU A 123 -12.81 -5.41 -14.40
CA GLU A 123 -12.99 -3.97 -14.18
C GLU A 123 -14.30 -3.71 -13.45
N TYR A 124 -14.44 -2.51 -12.85
CA TYR A 124 -15.62 -2.16 -12.06
C TYR A 124 -16.92 -2.33 -12.85
N ASP A 125 -16.97 -1.87 -14.10
CA ASP A 125 -18.20 -1.91 -14.90
C ASP A 125 -18.60 -3.36 -15.22
N ASP A 126 -17.64 -4.20 -15.65
CA ASP A 126 -17.88 -5.63 -15.87
C ASP A 126 -18.32 -6.32 -14.57
N PHE A 127 -17.69 -5.97 -13.45
CA PHE A 127 -18.04 -6.49 -12.14
C PHE A 127 -19.41 -6.01 -11.67
N ALA A 128 -19.81 -4.78 -11.94
CA ALA A 128 -21.12 -4.25 -11.56
C ALA A 128 -22.25 -4.79 -12.43
N ASP A 129 -22.02 -4.88 -13.75
CA ASP A 129 -23.00 -5.30 -14.75
C ASP A 129 -23.29 -6.81 -14.72
N ASP A 130 -22.31 -7.64 -14.34
CA ASP A 130 -22.44 -9.12 -14.30
C ASP A 130 -23.28 -9.65 -13.11
N GLY A 131 -23.92 -8.79 -12.31
CA GLY A 131 -25.06 -9.19 -11.45
C GLY A 131 -24.89 -9.03 -9.94
N PHE A 132 -24.09 -8.08 -9.47
CA PHE A 132 -23.68 -8.01 -8.07
C PHE A 132 -24.69 -7.34 -7.13
N SER A 133 -25.54 -6.47 -7.66
CA SER A 133 -26.85 -6.02 -7.14
C SER A 133 -27.36 -5.01 -8.17
N ASP A 134 -28.68 -4.82 -8.30
CA ASP A 134 -29.22 -3.81 -9.22
C ASP A 134 -28.70 -2.38 -8.90
N ASN A 135 -28.05 -2.18 -7.75
CA ASN A 135 -27.40 -0.93 -7.34
C ASN A 135 -26.10 -1.15 -6.55
N PHE A 136 -25.10 -1.84 -7.12
CA PHE A 136 -23.79 -2.05 -6.46
C PHE A 136 -23.16 -0.76 -5.90
N MET A 137 -23.28 0.36 -6.62
CA MET A 137 -22.81 1.69 -6.17
C MET A 137 -23.52 2.20 -4.91
N ILE A 138 -24.80 1.86 -4.71
CA ILE A 138 -25.59 2.28 -3.55
C ILE A 138 -25.30 1.37 -2.36
N ASP A 139 -25.16 0.08 -2.61
CA ASP A 139 -24.94 -0.91 -1.56
C ASP A 139 -23.49 -0.90 -1.04
N TYR A 140 -22.54 -0.53 -1.91
CA TYR A 140 -21.11 -0.46 -1.59
C TYR A 140 -20.49 0.86 -2.05
N PRO A 141 -20.95 2.01 -1.52
CA PRO A 141 -20.51 3.35 -1.96
C PRO A 141 -19.02 3.62 -1.67
N PHE A 142 -18.40 2.80 -0.83
CA PHE A 142 -16.98 2.83 -0.53
C PHE A 142 -16.12 2.26 -1.66
N VAL A 143 -16.69 1.41 -2.52
CA VAL A 143 -16.01 0.88 -3.69
C VAL A 143 -16.08 1.90 -4.82
N GLN A 144 -14.93 2.33 -5.31
CA GLN A 144 -14.87 3.36 -6.33
C GLN A 144 -15.04 2.79 -7.75
N PRO A 145 -15.64 3.52 -8.70
CA PRO A 145 -15.89 3.07 -10.08
C PRO A 145 -14.65 2.71 -10.92
N TRP A 146 -13.46 2.97 -10.40
CA TRP A 146 -12.19 2.62 -11.05
C TRP A 146 -11.48 1.44 -10.38
N THR A 147 -12.14 0.78 -9.43
CA THR A 147 -11.60 -0.38 -8.73
C THR A 147 -11.68 -1.60 -9.63
N SER A 148 -10.57 -2.33 -9.77
CA SER A 148 -10.58 -3.65 -10.39
C SER A 148 -10.64 -4.73 -9.33
N PHE A 149 -11.10 -5.92 -9.69
CA PHE A 149 -11.25 -7.06 -8.79
C PHE A 149 -10.45 -8.24 -9.31
N ALA A 150 -9.68 -8.88 -8.42
CA ALA A 150 -9.09 -10.19 -8.63
C ALA A 150 -10.10 -11.25 -8.21
N VAL A 151 -10.49 -12.08 -9.17
CA VAL A 151 -11.65 -12.93 -9.00
C VAL A 151 -11.31 -14.39 -9.27
N PHE A 152 -11.61 -15.27 -8.31
CA PHE A 152 -11.08 -16.63 -8.27
C PHE A 152 -12.02 -17.63 -7.60
N ASP A 153 -11.99 -18.87 -8.08
CA ASP A 153 -12.75 -19.98 -7.50
C ASP A 153 -11.97 -20.67 -6.37
N ILE A 154 -12.70 -21.08 -5.33
CA ILE A 154 -12.21 -21.82 -4.18
C ILE A 154 -13.10 -23.02 -3.86
N GLU A 155 -12.51 -24.05 -3.27
CA GLU A 155 -13.24 -25.17 -2.68
C GLU A 155 -13.16 -25.04 -1.15
N LEU A 156 -14.31 -24.84 -0.51
CA LEU A 156 -14.43 -24.76 0.93
C LEU A 156 -14.95 -26.09 1.48
N THR A 157 -14.31 -26.59 2.53
CA THR A 157 -14.77 -27.79 3.25
C THR A 157 -15.49 -27.39 4.54
N ALA A 158 -16.67 -27.97 4.77
CA ALA A 158 -17.48 -27.71 5.96
C ALA A 158 -16.67 -27.84 7.26
N ASN A 159 -16.85 -26.87 8.16
CA ASN A 159 -16.25 -26.80 9.50
C ASN A 159 -14.72 -26.84 9.51
N THR A 160 -14.10 -26.40 8.41
CA THR A 160 -12.64 -26.19 8.32
C THR A 160 -12.34 -24.72 8.07
N THR A 161 -11.17 -24.29 8.51
CA THR A 161 -10.65 -22.95 8.19
C THR A 161 -9.73 -23.06 6.97
N MET A 162 -10.08 -22.33 5.93
CA MET A 162 -9.17 -22.01 4.84
C MET A 162 -8.43 -20.73 5.17
N ILE A 163 -7.10 -20.75 5.08
CA ILE A 163 -6.28 -19.56 5.20
C ILE A 163 -6.01 -19.05 3.79
N LEU A 164 -6.57 -17.90 3.45
CA LEU A 164 -6.29 -17.19 2.21
C LEU A 164 -5.26 -16.10 2.48
N SER A 165 -4.15 -16.11 1.77
CA SER A 165 -3.14 -15.06 1.86
C SER A 165 -3.06 -14.31 0.55
N THR A 166 -2.92 -12.98 0.61
CA THR A 166 -2.66 -12.18 -0.59
C THR A 166 -1.33 -11.46 -0.45
N ILE A 167 -0.62 -11.34 -1.56
CA ILE A 167 0.58 -10.52 -1.68
C ILE A 167 0.37 -9.65 -2.90
N SER A 168 0.38 -8.34 -2.73
CA SER A 168 0.31 -7.41 -3.85
C SER A 168 1.39 -6.34 -3.73
N ASN A 169 1.86 -5.88 -4.88
CA ASN A 169 2.85 -4.81 -4.94
C ASN A 169 2.49 -3.85 -6.07
N THR A 170 2.71 -2.56 -5.82
CA THR A 170 2.56 -1.51 -6.81
C THR A 170 3.61 -0.43 -6.60
N ASP A 171 4.17 0.04 -7.71
CA ASP A 171 5.15 1.11 -7.74
C ASP A 171 4.51 2.37 -8.34
N TYR A 172 4.69 3.51 -7.68
CA TYR A 172 4.19 4.79 -8.17
C TYR A 172 5.34 5.79 -8.35
N LEU A 173 5.37 6.53 -9.46
CA LEU A 173 6.38 7.59 -9.61
C LEU A 173 6.08 8.74 -8.65
N ALA A 174 7.14 9.36 -8.16
CA ALA A 174 7.08 10.32 -7.08
C ALA A 174 6.85 11.79 -7.49
N ASN A 175 6.43 12.02 -8.72
CA ASN A 175 6.11 13.32 -9.28
C ASN A 175 4.61 13.66 -9.13
N MET A 176 3.94 13.03 -8.16
CA MET A 176 2.54 13.33 -7.83
C MET A 176 2.47 14.42 -6.74
N ASP A 177 1.41 15.22 -6.73
CA ASP A 177 1.20 16.23 -5.68
C ASP A 177 0.65 15.58 -4.39
N LYS A 178 -0.09 14.49 -4.52
CA LYS A 178 -0.73 13.76 -3.42
C LYS A 178 -0.65 12.26 -3.64
N PHE A 179 -0.31 11.54 -2.58
CA PHE A 179 -0.39 10.09 -2.48
C PHE A 179 -1.53 9.71 -1.54
N GLU A 180 -2.35 8.74 -1.96
CA GLU A 180 -3.47 8.20 -1.20
C GLU A 180 -3.39 6.69 -1.31
N TYR A 181 -3.46 6.01 -0.16
CA TYR A 181 -3.53 4.55 -0.10
C TYR A 181 -4.70 4.15 0.77
N HIS A 182 -5.67 3.45 0.19
CA HIS A 182 -6.90 3.03 0.86
C HIS A 182 -6.94 1.51 0.96
N TYR A 183 -7.22 1.01 2.17
CA TYR A 183 -7.58 -0.38 2.41
C TYR A 183 -9.07 -0.45 2.78
N ILE A 184 -9.81 -1.25 2.03
CA ILE A 184 -11.27 -1.38 2.18
C ILE A 184 -11.55 -2.48 3.20
N VAL A 185 -11.98 -2.08 4.38
CA VAL A 185 -12.42 -2.99 5.46
C VAL A 185 -13.92 -3.29 5.40
N GLY A 186 -14.70 -2.41 4.74
CA GLY A 186 -16.15 -2.48 4.74
C GLY A 186 -16.71 -3.71 4.04
N SER A 187 -15.97 -4.29 3.09
CA SER A 187 -16.33 -5.51 2.37
C SER A 187 -16.44 -6.73 3.29
N ALA A 188 -15.74 -6.74 4.43
CA ALA A 188 -15.82 -7.84 5.40
C ALA A 188 -17.22 -8.01 6.01
N ARG A 189 -18.06 -6.95 6.03
CA ARG A 189 -19.47 -7.04 6.47
C ARG A 189 -20.36 -7.88 5.56
N THR A 190 -19.87 -8.25 4.38
CA THR A 190 -20.58 -9.15 3.47
C THR A 190 -20.38 -10.63 3.80
N PHE A 191 -19.48 -10.94 4.74
CA PHE A 191 -19.32 -12.29 5.27
C PHE A 191 -20.26 -12.51 6.46
N GLU A 192 -20.70 -13.75 6.68
CA GLU A 192 -21.57 -14.09 7.79
C GLU A 192 -20.83 -13.96 9.13
N GLY A 193 -21.47 -13.33 10.12
CA GLY A 193 -20.96 -13.27 11.48
C GLY A 193 -20.14 -12.02 11.79
N HIS A 194 -19.18 -12.17 12.71
CA HIS A 194 -18.32 -11.09 13.17
C HIS A 194 -16.91 -11.29 12.61
N THR A 195 -16.28 -10.20 12.21
CA THR A 195 -14.90 -10.19 11.70
C THR A 195 -14.03 -9.31 12.59
N ILE A 196 -12.92 -9.88 13.06
CA ILE A 196 -11.83 -9.11 13.66
C ILE A 196 -10.76 -8.89 12.60
N GLU A 197 -10.38 -7.64 12.35
CA GLU A 197 -9.27 -7.32 11.45
C GLU A 197 -8.16 -6.59 12.19
N HIS A 198 -6.94 -7.08 12.02
CA HIS A 198 -5.72 -6.39 12.42
C HIS A 198 -5.10 -5.75 11.19
N ILE A 199 -4.84 -4.45 11.25
CA ILE A 199 -4.32 -3.70 10.11
C ILE A 199 -3.10 -2.91 10.57
N HIS A 200 -1.98 -3.13 9.90
CA HIS A 200 -0.72 -2.50 10.18
C HIS A 200 -0.20 -1.78 8.93
N PHE A 201 -0.21 -0.45 8.97
CA PHE A 201 0.52 0.36 8.01
C PHE A 201 1.92 0.64 8.55
N HIS A 202 2.93 0.23 7.79
CA HIS A 202 4.33 0.52 8.03
C HIS A 202 4.85 1.45 6.94
N VAL A 203 5.09 2.72 7.28
CA VAL A 203 5.49 3.75 6.33
C VAL A 203 6.94 4.16 6.59
N VAL A 204 7.78 4.07 5.55
CA VAL A 204 9.18 4.50 5.57
C VAL A 204 9.39 5.67 4.63
N GLU A 205 9.70 6.84 5.17
CA GLU A 205 9.89 8.10 4.46
C GLU A 205 11.38 8.43 4.28
N GLN A 206 12.06 7.81 3.30
CA GLN A 206 13.46 8.17 3.01
C GLN A 206 13.58 9.63 2.52
N VAL A 207 12.55 10.10 1.83
CA VAL A 207 12.28 11.52 1.59
C VAL A 207 10.96 11.84 2.29
N PRO A 208 10.92 12.83 3.19
CA PRO A 208 9.72 13.15 3.95
C PRO A 208 8.63 13.70 3.04
N PHE A 209 7.38 13.36 3.36
CA PHE A 209 6.22 14.07 2.83
C PHE A 209 6.12 15.47 3.46
N SER A 210 5.45 16.41 2.78
CA SER A 210 5.20 17.75 3.33
C SER A 210 4.14 17.68 4.44
N SER A 211 3.15 16.81 4.27
CA SER A 211 2.17 16.42 5.26
C SER A 211 1.81 14.95 5.07
N SER A 212 1.51 14.24 6.17
CA SER A 212 1.04 12.86 6.13
C SER A 212 0.08 12.59 7.28
N HIS A 213 -0.99 11.84 7.02
CA HIS A 213 -1.95 11.45 8.03
C HIS A 213 -2.56 10.08 7.75
N PHE A 214 -2.85 9.36 8.84
CA PHE A 214 -3.58 8.11 8.84
C PHE A 214 -5.03 8.39 9.23
N TYR A 215 -5.97 7.62 8.69
CA TYR A 215 -7.39 7.78 9.02
C TYR A 215 -8.15 6.45 8.88
N PRO A 216 -9.30 6.29 9.55
CA PRO A 216 -9.85 7.18 10.57
C PRO A 216 -9.12 7.04 11.92
N ASN A 217 -9.34 7.98 12.84
CA ASN A 217 -8.71 7.96 14.17
C ASN A 217 -9.33 6.93 15.13
N GLU A 218 -10.48 6.35 14.79
CA GLU A 218 -11.15 5.34 15.60
C GLU A 218 -10.26 4.08 15.69
N SER A 219 -9.98 3.62 16.90
CA SER A 219 -9.11 2.47 17.20
C SER A 219 -7.68 2.56 16.63
N LEU A 220 -7.25 3.74 16.19
CA LEU A 220 -5.95 3.98 15.61
C LEU A 220 -4.88 4.20 16.69
N SER A 221 -3.79 3.45 16.60
CA SER A 221 -2.57 3.67 17.37
C SER A 221 -1.42 4.00 16.43
N ILE A 222 -0.69 5.09 16.69
CA ILE A 222 0.44 5.52 15.86
C ILE A 222 1.72 5.54 16.69
N VAL A 223 2.76 4.91 16.15
CA VAL A 223 4.14 5.01 16.65
C VAL A 223 4.99 5.64 15.58
N LYS A 224 5.76 6.69 15.93
CA LYS A 224 6.70 7.34 15.00
C LYS A 224 8.11 7.25 15.55
N ASP A 225 9.04 6.76 14.74
CA ASP A 225 10.46 6.70 15.05
C ASP A 225 11.30 7.14 13.84
N GLY A 226 11.76 8.40 13.88
CA GLY A 226 12.56 8.99 12.81
C GLY A 226 11.81 9.05 11.49
N ILE A 227 12.29 8.28 10.51
CA ILE A 227 11.71 8.19 9.16
C ILE A 227 10.61 7.11 9.05
N VAL A 228 10.32 6.41 10.15
CA VAL A 228 9.35 5.31 10.19
C VAL A 228 8.11 5.76 10.94
N SER A 229 6.94 5.49 10.36
CA SER A 229 5.64 5.63 11.01
C SER A 229 4.88 4.30 10.92
N ASP A 230 4.51 3.75 12.07
CA ASP A 230 3.65 2.59 12.19
C ASP A 230 2.26 3.04 12.65
N ALA A 231 1.23 2.64 11.92
CA ALA A 231 -0.17 2.86 12.28
C ALA A 231 -0.88 1.50 12.37
N LEU A 232 -1.57 1.28 13.49
CA LEU A 232 -2.20 0.02 13.84
C LEU A 232 -3.68 0.25 14.11
N TRP A 233 -4.52 -0.62 13.54
CA TRP A 233 -5.93 -0.73 13.87
C TRP A 233 -6.23 -2.18 14.26
N ASP A 234 -6.86 -2.36 15.43
CA ASP A 234 -7.46 -3.62 15.86
C ASP A 234 -8.98 -3.44 15.82
N LEU A 235 -9.61 -3.91 14.74
CA LEU A 235 -10.99 -3.59 14.41
C LEU A 235 -11.92 -4.76 14.67
N ASN A 236 -13.09 -4.46 15.24
CA ASN A 236 -14.27 -5.31 15.15
C ASN A 236 -15.17 -4.71 14.05
N ILE A 237 -15.19 -5.32 12.86
CA ILE A 237 -15.80 -4.71 11.68
C ILE A 237 -17.32 -4.52 11.83
N THR A 238 -17.97 -5.37 12.62
CA THR A 238 -19.42 -5.24 12.91
C THR A 238 -19.73 -3.96 13.67
N GLU A 239 -18.79 -3.44 14.45
CA GLU A 239 -18.95 -2.25 15.29
C GLU A 239 -18.25 -1.01 14.72
N PHE A 240 -17.22 -1.21 13.90
CA PHE A 240 -16.45 -0.14 13.29
C PHE A 240 -17.30 0.65 12.30
N SER A 241 -17.25 1.98 12.40
CA SER A 241 -18.18 2.87 11.69
C SER A 241 -17.76 3.26 10.27
N PHE A 242 -16.51 2.94 9.88
CA PHE A 242 -15.95 3.29 8.57
C PHE A 242 -15.77 2.07 7.69
N ASP A 243 -15.71 2.30 6.37
CA ASP A 243 -15.50 1.25 5.37
C ASP A 243 -14.06 1.19 4.86
N ILE A 244 -13.27 2.22 5.17
CA ILE A 244 -11.93 2.42 4.65
C ILE A 244 -11.03 2.86 5.80
N VAL A 245 -9.83 2.28 5.84
CA VAL A 245 -8.69 2.86 6.55
C VAL A 245 -7.64 3.25 5.52
N GLY A 246 -6.85 4.29 5.79
CA GLY A 246 -5.94 4.81 4.78
C GLY A 246 -4.82 5.68 5.29
N PHE A 247 -3.94 5.98 4.35
CA PHE A 247 -2.81 6.88 4.49
C PHE A 247 -2.81 7.89 3.35
N ASP A 248 -2.88 9.16 3.72
CA ASP A 248 -2.86 10.29 2.82
C ASP A 248 -1.59 11.10 3.06
N ALA A 249 -0.91 11.48 1.98
CA ALA A 249 0.30 12.28 2.05
C ALA A 249 0.39 13.30 0.91
N GLU A 250 0.94 14.46 1.21
CA GLU A 250 1.24 15.50 0.23
C GLU A 250 2.74 15.54 -0.06
N TYR A 251 3.09 15.79 -1.31
CA TYR A 251 4.49 15.90 -1.70
C TYR A 251 5.01 17.29 -1.38
N GLN A 252 6.29 17.35 -1.03
CA GLN A 252 6.99 18.60 -0.89
C GLN A 252 7.41 19.08 -2.29
N ASP A 253 6.91 20.24 -2.72
CA ASP A 253 7.32 20.85 -3.98
C ASP A 253 8.84 21.08 -3.97
N GLN A 254 9.57 20.32 -4.78
CA GLN A 254 11.03 20.42 -4.86
C GLN A 254 11.47 21.79 -5.38
N LEU A 255 10.63 22.49 -6.14
CA LEU A 255 10.88 23.87 -6.56
C LEU A 255 10.89 24.81 -5.34
N LEU A 256 9.99 24.60 -4.39
CA LEU A 256 9.90 25.40 -3.16
C LEU A 256 11.15 25.21 -2.28
N ILE A 257 11.63 23.96 -2.13
CA ILE A 257 12.87 23.66 -1.39
C ILE A 257 14.06 24.32 -2.07
N PHE A 258 14.14 24.23 -3.40
CA PHE A 258 15.21 24.86 -4.19
C PHE A 258 15.19 26.39 -4.05
N ILE A 259 14.01 27.02 -4.17
CA ILE A 259 13.83 28.47 -4.00
C ILE A 259 14.19 28.89 -2.57
N GLN A 260 13.74 28.17 -1.55
CA GLN A 260 14.09 28.47 -0.16
C GLN A 260 15.59 28.33 0.09
N THR A 261 16.22 27.28 -0.42
CA THR A 261 17.67 27.04 -0.28
C THR A 261 18.47 28.13 -0.98
N ILE A 262 18.09 28.53 -2.19
CA ILE A 262 18.71 29.67 -2.91
C ILE A 262 18.48 30.97 -2.17
N SER A 263 17.28 31.21 -1.65
CA SER A 263 16.93 32.46 -0.95
C SER A 263 17.73 32.59 0.35
N VAL A 264 17.83 31.51 1.13
CA VAL A 264 18.64 31.48 2.36
C VAL A 264 20.13 31.61 2.03
N SER A 265 20.64 30.88 1.03
CA SER A 265 22.04 30.97 0.62
C SER A 265 22.40 32.36 0.09
N GLY A 266 21.52 32.95 -0.73
CA GLY A 266 21.66 34.30 -1.25
C GLY A 266 21.61 35.36 -0.14
N PHE A 267 20.73 35.19 0.85
CA PHE A 267 20.65 36.08 2.01
C PHE A 267 21.90 36.02 2.89
N VAL A 268 22.47 34.82 3.11
CA VAL A 268 23.74 34.64 3.84
C VAL A 268 24.89 35.30 3.08
N ILE A 269 24.99 35.11 1.77
CA ILE A 269 26.00 35.77 0.93
C ILE A 269 25.86 37.29 1.01
N PHE A 270 24.63 37.80 0.95
CA PHE A 270 24.36 39.23 1.08
C PHE A 270 24.79 39.80 2.44
N ILE A 271 24.48 39.10 3.55
CA ILE A 271 24.95 39.49 4.89
C ILE A 271 26.48 39.50 4.95
N ILE A 272 27.16 38.46 4.44
CA ILE A 272 28.62 38.40 4.40
C ILE A 272 29.18 39.58 3.59
N PHE A 273 28.57 39.89 2.44
CA PHE A 273 28.97 41.03 1.63
C PHE A 273 28.80 42.36 2.36
N ILE A 274 27.69 42.57 3.07
CA ILE A 274 27.46 43.77 3.89
C ILE A 274 28.50 43.87 5.02
N ILE A 275 28.75 42.77 5.76
CA ILE A 275 29.77 42.73 6.81
C ILE A 275 31.16 43.02 6.23
N TYR A 276 31.49 42.49 5.06
CA TYR A 276 32.78 42.75 4.40
C TYR A 276 32.90 44.22 3.95
N GLN A 277 31.89 44.77 3.27
CA GLN A 277 31.93 46.14 2.75
C GLN A 277 31.94 47.21 3.86
N PHE A 278 31.17 46.99 4.92
CA PHE A 278 30.99 47.99 5.99
C PHE A 278 31.84 47.72 7.24
N GLY A 279 32.12 46.47 7.56
CA GLY A 279 32.99 46.09 8.68
C GLY A 279 34.47 46.29 8.38
N TYR A 280 34.93 45.97 7.17
CA TYR A 280 36.34 46.08 6.81
C TYR A 280 36.79 47.53 6.56
N LYS A 281 35.88 48.40 6.09
CA LYS A 281 36.16 49.83 5.95
C LYS A 281 36.38 50.53 7.28
N LYS A 282 35.77 50.05 8.37
CA LYS A 282 35.95 50.62 9.71
C LYS A 282 37.33 50.32 10.31
N SER A 283 37.96 49.20 9.92
CA SER A 283 39.30 48.82 10.38
C SER A 283 40.45 49.57 9.68
N LYS A 284 40.22 50.19 8.52
CA LYS A 284 41.24 50.97 7.78
C LYS A 284 41.19 52.48 8.07
N SER A 285 40.23 52.95 8.86
CA SER A 285 40.05 54.38 9.18
C SER A 285 40.59 54.78 10.56
N THR A 286 41.20 53.85 11.31
CA THR A 286 41.77 54.09 12.65
C THR A 286 43.24 53.70 12.77
N GLY A 287 43.95 53.60 11.63
CA GLY A 287 45.42 53.51 11.58
C GLY A 287 46.01 54.81 11.07
#